data_AF-A0A7K4IFQ6-F1
#
_entry.id   AF-A0A7K4IFQ6-F1
#
_cell.length_a   1.000
_cell.length_b   1.000
_cell.length_c   1.000
_cell.angle_alpha   90.00
_cell.angle_beta   90.00
_cell.angle_gamma   90.00
#
_symmetry.space_group_name_H-M   'P 1'
#
loop_
_entity.id
_entity.type
_entity.pdbx_description
1 polymer ?
#
loop_
_entity_poly.entity_id
_entity_poly.type
_entity_poly.pdbx_seq_one_letter_code
_entity_poly.pdbx_strand_id
1 'polypeptide(L)'
;MGEKAKVKETIGLYSKLWQLPTFRGIVIRIVLAVALGALLSTAVRLLSGPVLNPPAYLCYYLMLLVVPVFVGYALMYALVRKPGSPLDARRTTGIVQMGVYIWILIGLVGTVIAAITVNPYTEVRLWSAGMVAAFLLFTFLATGLSDHHPLRNTAATLMPPLLWYVTVLTLVHSVPSFLSLSPFWWVSAVLSFALCSIGVNHIFRAVSRPFERDLGISGPELLRSFGYDYLVGDPCPFEQLMSKIATVQDVPIEVVVIKRGPTLAAVGVVLYVHPGPFRDLGSSALPSAVIRDIQNTFGVPAFVMHGTCTHHQNLTTSQDFDVVMAEIHRLIGEVKCYERVSGPHWTE
;
A
#
# COMPACT_ATOMS: atom_id res chain seq x y z
N MET A 1 0.14 -8.64 35.45
CA MET A 1 0.60 -7.27 35.13
C MET A 1 1.46 -7.19 33.85
N GLY A 2 2.14 -8.26 33.40
CA GLY A 2 2.98 -8.24 32.18
C GLY A 2 2.24 -8.12 30.83
N GLU A 3 0.99 -8.60 30.72
CA GLU A 3 0.21 -8.48 29.47
C GLU A 3 -0.23 -7.05 29.15
N LYS A 4 -0.67 -6.28 30.15
CA LYS A 4 -1.03 -4.86 29.96
C LYS A 4 0.19 -4.00 29.55
N ALA A 5 1.39 -4.38 30.01
CA ALA A 5 2.63 -3.74 29.60
C ALA A 5 2.93 -4.02 28.11
N LYS A 6 2.80 -5.29 27.67
CA LYS A 6 2.97 -5.68 26.26
C LYS A 6 1.97 -4.99 25.32
N VAL A 7 0.68 -4.93 25.69
CA VAL A 7 -0.34 -4.25 24.86
C VAL A 7 -0.04 -2.76 24.71
N LYS A 8 0.39 -2.08 25.79
CA LYS A 8 0.76 -0.65 25.72
C LYS A 8 2.00 -0.42 24.86
N GLU A 9 2.97 -1.33 24.91
CA GLU A 9 4.15 -1.33 24.05
C GLU A 9 3.79 -1.55 22.57
N THR A 10 2.91 -2.52 22.29
CA THR A 10 2.39 -2.78 20.95
C THR A 10 1.62 -1.57 20.42
N ILE A 11 0.74 -0.96 21.20
CA ILE A 11 0.03 0.28 20.82
C ILE A 11 1.03 1.42 20.54
N GLY A 12 2.09 1.54 21.34
CA GLY A 12 3.17 2.50 21.14
C GLY A 12 4.02 2.24 19.87
N LEU A 13 4.07 0.99 19.39
CA LEU A 13 4.67 0.64 18.10
C LEU A 13 3.72 0.98 16.95
N TYR A 14 2.42 0.72 17.09
CA TYR A 14 1.41 1.09 16.09
C TYR A 14 1.27 2.60 15.93
N SER A 15 1.47 3.40 16.98
CA SER A 15 1.51 4.87 16.87
C SER A 15 2.76 5.40 16.18
N LYS A 16 3.82 4.59 16.07
CA LYS A 16 5.03 4.89 15.31
C LYS A 16 4.97 4.44 13.85
N LEU A 17 3.97 3.63 13.48
CA LEU A 17 3.73 3.31 12.07
C LEU A 17 3.37 4.59 11.33
N TRP A 18 4.10 4.86 10.27
CA TRP A 18 4.04 6.12 9.54
C TRP A 18 2.64 6.32 8.95
N GLN A 19 1.86 7.20 9.56
CA GLN A 19 0.57 7.61 9.00
C GLN A 19 0.80 8.70 7.94
N LEU A 20 0.26 8.49 6.74
CA LEU A 20 0.21 9.52 5.72
C LEU A 20 -0.50 10.77 6.30
N PRO A 21 -0.06 12.00 6.00
CA PRO A 21 -0.78 13.20 6.42
C PRO A 21 -2.19 13.25 5.81
N THR A 22 -3.03 14.18 6.27
CA THR A 22 -4.31 14.46 5.63
C THR A 22 -4.10 14.92 4.18
N PHE A 23 -5.07 14.67 3.28
CA PHE A 23 -4.96 15.08 1.88
C PHE A 23 -4.59 16.57 1.73
N ARG A 24 -5.27 17.45 2.46
CA ARG A 24 -4.96 18.88 2.52
C ARG A 24 -3.53 19.14 3.00
N GLY A 25 -3.07 18.42 4.02
CA GLY A 25 -1.71 18.53 4.53
C GLY A 25 -0.66 18.14 3.48
N ILE A 26 -0.91 17.09 2.70
CA ILE A 26 -0.04 16.67 1.60
C ILE A 26 0.01 17.75 0.52
N VAL A 27 -1.14 18.25 0.07
CA VAL A 27 -1.21 19.31 -0.96
C VAL A 27 -0.47 20.57 -0.52
N ILE A 28 -0.65 21.04 0.72
CA ILE A 28 0.06 22.20 1.25
C ILE A 28 1.58 21.97 1.20
N ARG A 29 2.04 20.79 1.62
CA ARG A 29 3.48 20.44 1.59
C ARG A 29 4.04 20.41 0.17
N ILE A 30 3.27 19.93 -0.81
CA ILE A 30 3.67 19.96 -2.22
C ILE A 30 3.78 21.41 -2.70
N VAL A 31 2.77 22.26 -2.43
CA VAL A 31 2.78 23.69 -2.81
C VAL A 31 4.00 24.40 -2.21
N LEU A 32 4.26 24.19 -0.92
CA LEU A 32 5.43 24.78 -0.24
C LEU A 32 6.75 24.29 -0.84
N ALA A 33 6.87 22.99 -1.15
CA ALA A 33 8.07 22.45 -1.77
C ALA A 33 8.30 23.01 -3.17
N VAL A 34 7.24 23.14 -3.98
CA VAL A 34 7.30 23.75 -5.31
C VAL A 34 7.72 25.22 -5.22
N ALA A 35 7.09 25.99 -4.34
CA ALA A 35 7.43 27.40 -4.15
C ALA A 35 8.88 27.57 -3.65
N LEU A 36 9.30 26.80 -2.65
CA LEU A 36 10.65 26.85 -2.10
C LEU A 36 11.69 26.40 -3.14
N GLY A 37 11.43 25.32 -3.88
CA GLY A 37 12.31 24.85 -4.95
C GLY A 37 12.52 25.91 -6.03
N ALA A 38 11.44 26.55 -6.48
CA ALA A 38 11.52 27.64 -7.46
C ALA A 38 12.26 28.87 -6.93
N LEU A 39 12.01 29.27 -5.69
CA LEU A 39 12.69 30.40 -5.05
C LEU A 39 14.20 30.14 -4.88
N LEU A 40 14.58 28.95 -4.41
CA LEU A 40 15.98 28.58 -4.21
C LEU A 40 16.73 28.49 -5.54
N SER A 41 16.14 27.84 -6.56
CA SER A 41 16.77 27.76 -7.89
C SER A 41 16.94 29.13 -8.52
N THR A 42 15.95 30.02 -8.37
CA THR A 42 16.05 31.42 -8.80
C THR A 42 17.19 32.13 -8.07
N ALA A 43 17.23 32.05 -6.74
CA ALA A 43 18.27 32.68 -5.93
C ALA A 43 19.68 32.23 -6.33
N VAL A 44 19.89 30.93 -6.55
CA VAL A 44 21.16 30.40 -7.03
C VAL A 44 21.54 31.02 -8.38
N ARG A 45 20.59 31.15 -9.31
CA ARG A 45 20.84 31.78 -10.63
C ARG A 45 21.15 33.27 -10.55
N LEU A 46 20.51 34.00 -9.65
CA LEU A 46 20.83 35.41 -9.39
C LEU A 46 22.27 35.60 -8.89
N LEU A 47 22.81 34.64 -8.13
CA LEU A 47 24.18 34.67 -7.63
C LEU A 47 25.22 34.25 -8.69
N SER A 48 24.80 33.55 -9.74
CA SER A 48 25.71 32.91 -10.72
C SER A 48 26.11 33.82 -11.89
N GLY A 49 25.41 34.93 -12.13
CA GLY A 49 25.67 35.80 -13.27
C GLY A 49 24.72 37.01 -13.34
N PRO A 50 24.93 37.92 -14.30
CA PRO A 50 24.11 39.11 -14.45
C PRO A 50 22.72 38.72 -14.97
N VAL A 51 21.80 38.47 -14.05
CA VAL A 51 20.40 38.19 -14.37
C VAL A 51 19.67 39.50 -14.63
N LEU A 52 19.22 39.69 -15.87
CA LEU A 52 18.53 40.91 -16.28
C LEU A 52 17.07 41.00 -15.78
N ASN A 53 16.45 39.89 -15.34
CA ASN A 53 15.04 39.88 -14.91
C ASN A 53 14.71 38.77 -13.87
N PRO A 54 14.91 39.01 -12.56
CA PRO A 54 14.62 38.04 -11.50
C PRO A 54 13.17 37.49 -11.47
N PRO A 55 12.12 38.33 -11.64
CA PRO A 55 10.74 37.83 -11.73
C PRO A 55 10.51 36.80 -12.84
N ALA A 56 11.19 36.95 -13.99
CA ALA A 56 11.06 36.01 -15.09
C ALA A 56 11.61 34.62 -14.73
N TYR A 57 12.79 34.54 -14.11
CA TYR A 57 13.37 33.25 -13.66
C TYR A 57 12.48 32.55 -12.63
N LEU A 58 11.94 33.30 -11.66
CA LEU A 58 11.00 32.74 -10.70
C LEU A 58 9.76 32.16 -11.40
N CYS A 59 9.20 32.91 -12.35
CA CYS A 59 8.05 32.46 -13.13
C CYS A 59 8.37 31.16 -13.89
N TYR A 60 9.55 31.05 -14.50
CA TYR A 60 9.93 29.84 -15.23
C TYR A 60 10.14 28.62 -14.33
N TYR A 61 10.85 28.75 -13.20
CA TYR A 61 10.98 27.62 -12.27
C TYR A 61 9.63 27.24 -11.66
N LEU A 62 8.75 28.21 -11.41
CA LEU A 62 7.37 27.91 -11.01
C LEU A 62 6.62 27.15 -12.09
N MET A 63 6.65 27.58 -13.35
CA MET A 63 6.00 26.86 -14.45
C MET A 63 6.56 25.44 -14.62
N LEU A 64 7.89 25.28 -14.58
CA LEU A 64 8.56 23.99 -14.66
C LEU A 64 8.13 23.00 -13.58
N LEU A 65 7.77 23.49 -12.40
CA LEU A 65 7.33 22.63 -11.30
C LEU A 65 5.80 22.49 -11.28
N VAL A 66 5.05 23.59 -11.35
CA VAL A 66 3.59 23.61 -11.21
C VAL A 66 2.91 22.77 -12.29
N VAL A 67 3.31 22.91 -13.55
CA VAL A 67 2.65 22.20 -14.66
C VAL A 67 2.74 20.68 -14.50
N PRO A 68 3.93 20.06 -14.41
CA PRO A 68 4.02 18.61 -14.23
C PRO A 68 3.54 18.12 -12.86
N VAL A 69 3.73 18.90 -11.78
CA VAL A 69 3.31 18.48 -10.43
C VAL A 69 1.80 18.48 -10.26
N PHE A 70 1.08 19.46 -10.79
CA PHE A 70 -0.37 19.55 -10.59
C PHE A 70 -1.14 18.98 -11.78
N VAL A 71 -0.81 19.39 -13.01
CA VAL A 71 -1.50 18.89 -14.21
C VAL A 71 -1.05 17.46 -14.53
N GLY A 72 0.25 17.19 -14.51
CA GLY A 72 0.79 15.87 -14.84
C GLY A 72 0.36 14.80 -13.85
N TYR A 73 0.37 15.13 -12.57
CA TYR A 73 -0.19 14.28 -11.53
C TYR A 73 -1.70 14.08 -11.69
N ALA A 74 -2.48 15.12 -11.97
CA ALA A 74 -3.91 14.99 -12.15
C ALA A 74 -4.24 14.01 -13.30
N LEU A 75 -3.48 14.08 -14.40
CA LEU A 75 -3.57 13.12 -15.51
C LEU A 75 -3.15 11.70 -15.08
N MET A 76 -2.03 11.56 -14.36
CA MET A 76 -1.59 10.27 -13.81
C MET A 76 -2.70 9.65 -12.94
N TYR A 77 -3.28 10.42 -12.02
CA TYR A 77 -4.35 9.96 -11.15
C TYR A 77 -5.61 9.62 -11.94
N ALA A 78 -5.99 10.42 -12.94
CA ALA A 78 -7.15 10.12 -13.80
C ALA A 78 -6.99 8.79 -14.55
N LEU A 79 -5.76 8.43 -14.93
CA LEU A 79 -5.45 7.18 -15.62
C LEU A 79 -5.29 5.97 -14.68
N VAL A 80 -4.91 6.15 -13.41
CA VAL A 80 -4.70 5.05 -12.46
C VAL A 80 -5.90 4.83 -11.52
N ARG A 81 -6.75 5.83 -11.32
CA ARG A 81 -7.86 5.75 -10.36
C ARG A 81 -8.83 4.61 -10.70
N LYS A 82 -9.23 3.89 -9.65
CA LYS A 82 -10.36 2.98 -9.66
C LYS A 82 -11.09 3.10 -8.31
N PRO A 83 -12.42 3.24 -8.28
CA PRO A 83 -13.18 3.29 -7.04
C PRO A 83 -12.90 2.06 -6.17
N GLY A 84 -12.68 2.28 -4.87
CA GLY A 84 -12.40 1.21 -3.90
C GLY A 84 -10.98 0.61 -3.99
N SER A 85 -10.11 1.08 -4.89
CA SER A 85 -8.74 0.53 -4.97
C SER A 85 -7.81 1.07 -3.89
N PRO A 86 -6.68 0.38 -3.63
CA PRO A 86 -5.68 0.85 -2.68
C PRO A 86 -5.08 2.22 -3.03
N LEU A 87 -5.09 2.61 -4.31
CA LEU A 87 -4.59 3.89 -4.81
C LEU A 87 -5.69 4.96 -4.84
N ASP A 88 -6.09 5.44 -3.67
CA ASP A 88 -6.98 6.58 -3.54
C ASP A 88 -6.26 7.93 -3.80
N ALA A 89 -7.02 9.02 -3.91
CA ALA A 89 -6.47 10.35 -4.16
C ALA A 89 -5.40 10.75 -3.13
N ARG A 90 -5.61 10.42 -1.85
CA ARG A 90 -4.69 10.75 -0.75
C ARG A 90 -3.37 10.03 -0.86
N ARG A 91 -3.39 8.73 -1.13
CA ARG A 91 -2.20 7.89 -1.27
C ARG A 91 -1.47 8.23 -2.55
N THR A 92 -2.18 8.42 -3.67
CA THR A 92 -1.52 8.84 -4.91
C THR A 92 -0.86 10.22 -4.74
N THR A 93 -1.51 11.18 -4.07
CA THR A 93 -0.88 12.49 -3.78
C THR A 93 0.31 12.34 -2.83
N GLY A 94 0.23 11.44 -1.84
CA GLY A 94 1.35 11.16 -0.93
C GLY A 94 2.57 10.57 -1.64
N ILE A 95 2.34 9.71 -2.63
CA ILE A 95 3.39 9.18 -3.51
C ILE A 95 4.02 10.32 -4.33
N VAL A 96 3.19 11.17 -4.93
CA VAL A 96 3.66 12.35 -5.67
C VAL A 96 4.48 13.29 -4.78
N GLN A 97 4.07 13.50 -3.52
CA GLN A 97 4.85 14.31 -2.58
C GLN A 97 6.29 13.80 -2.44
N MET A 98 6.49 12.49 -2.30
CA MET A 98 7.85 11.92 -2.22
C MET A 98 8.63 12.05 -3.53
N GLY A 99 7.99 11.80 -4.66
CA GLY A 99 8.63 12.00 -5.97
C GLY A 99 9.04 13.45 -6.19
N VAL A 100 8.20 14.42 -5.80
CA VAL A 100 8.49 15.85 -5.89
C VAL A 100 9.68 16.24 -5.01
N TYR A 101 9.80 15.69 -3.80
CA TYR A 101 10.95 15.97 -2.93
C TYR A 101 12.26 15.48 -3.55
N ILE A 102 12.28 14.23 -4.04
CA ILE A 102 13.46 13.67 -4.72
C ILE A 102 13.80 14.52 -5.95
N TRP A 103 12.79 14.88 -6.73
CA TRP A 103 12.97 15.62 -7.95
C TRP A 103 13.53 17.03 -7.73
N ILE A 104 12.94 17.79 -6.82
CA ILE A 104 13.39 19.15 -6.48
C ILE A 104 14.78 19.11 -5.84
N LEU A 105 15.07 18.13 -4.97
CA LEU A 105 16.39 18.00 -4.34
C LEU A 105 17.50 17.82 -5.39
N ILE A 106 17.32 16.87 -6.31
CA ILE A 106 18.32 16.60 -7.36
C ILE A 106 18.40 17.79 -8.34
N GLY A 107 17.27 18.40 -8.69
CA GLY A 107 17.22 19.60 -9.53
C GLY A 107 17.95 20.81 -8.92
N LEU A 108 17.78 21.03 -7.62
CA LEU A 108 18.47 22.09 -6.88
C LEU A 108 19.97 21.86 -6.85
N VAL A 109 20.41 20.63 -6.57
CA VAL A 109 21.83 20.23 -6.68
C VAL A 109 22.35 20.53 -8.09
N GLY A 110 21.57 20.24 -9.13
CA GLY A 110 21.91 20.59 -10.50
C GLY A 110 22.05 22.07 -10.77
N THR A 111 21.16 22.87 -10.18
CA THR A 111 21.21 24.33 -10.27
C THR A 111 22.49 24.87 -9.64
N VAL A 112 22.88 24.35 -8.47
CA VAL A 112 24.12 24.72 -7.77
C VAL A 112 25.37 24.29 -8.54
N ILE A 113 25.43 23.06 -9.04
CA ILE A 113 26.60 22.59 -9.80
C ILE A 113 26.73 23.38 -11.12
N ALA A 114 25.63 23.69 -11.77
CA ALA A 114 25.65 24.50 -12.99
C ALA A 114 26.06 25.97 -12.73
N ALA A 115 25.85 26.49 -11.52
CA ALA A 115 26.38 27.79 -11.10
C ALA A 115 27.92 27.78 -11.02
N ILE A 116 28.49 26.67 -10.54
CA ILE A 116 29.94 26.54 -10.30
C ILE A 116 30.69 26.17 -11.59
N THR A 117 30.15 25.22 -12.37
CA THR A 117 30.86 24.59 -13.50
C THR A 117 30.71 25.35 -14.82
N VAL A 118 29.83 26.36 -14.88
CA VAL A 118 29.51 27.15 -16.09
C VAL A 118 29.06 26.27 -17.28
N ASN A 119 28.71 25.01 -17.04
CA ASN A 119 28.23 24.10 -18.06
C ASN A 119 26.71 24.30 -18.25
N PRO A 120 26.25 24.68 -19.45
CA PRO A 120 24.85 25.04 -19.69
C PRO A 120 23.89 23.84 -19.61
N TYR A 121 24.40 22.60 -19.69
CA TYR A 121 23.59 21.38 -19.72
C TYR A 121 23.43 20.70 -18.35
N THR A 122 24.28 21.02 -17.37
CA THR A 122 24.31 20.31 -16.09
C THR A 122 22.98 20.42 -15.34
N GLU A 123 22.40 21.61 -15.34
CA GLU A 123 21.15 21.88 -14.62
C GLU A 123 20.00 21.03 -15.18
N VAL A 124 19.78 21.07 -16.50
CA VAL A 124 18.68 20.33 -17.13
C VAL A 124 18.87 18.82 -17.01
N ARG A 125 20.12 18.33 -17.03
CA ARG A 125 20.44 16.90 -16.85
C ARG A 125 20.05 16.42 -15.46
N LEU A 126 20.33 17.20 -14.42
CA LEU A 126 20.01 16.80 -13.05
C LEU A 126 18.53 17.00 -12.72
N TRP A 127 17.86 18.02 -13.27
CA TRP A 127 16.39 18.08 -13.23
C TRP A 127 15.75 16.87 -13.94
N SER A 128 16.27 16.47 -15.09
CA SER A 128 15.81 15.26 -15.81
C SER A 128 16.06 14.01 -14.99
N ALA A 129 17.24 13.86 -14.37
CA ALA A 129 17.59 12.72 -13.54
C ALA A 129 16.68 12.60 -12.31
N GLY A 130 16.37 13.73 -11.66
CA GLY A 130 15.41 13.75 -10.56
C GLY A 130 14.00 13.35 -11.00
N MET A 131 13.58 13.76 -12.20
CA MET A 131 12.29 13.35 -12.77
C MET A 131 12.28 11.85 -13.11
N VAL A 132 13.39 11.30 -13.61
CA VAL A 132 13.54 9.84 -13.85
C VAL A 132 13.44 9.07 -12.52
N ALA A 133 14.05 9.57 -11.45
CA ALA A 133 13.95 8.97 -10.12
C ALA A 133 12.51 9.00 -9.57
N ALA A 134 11.81 10.13 -9.74
CA ALA A 134 10.39 10.25 -9.37
C ALA A 134 9.51 9.31 -10.21
N PHE A 135 9.76 9.22 -11.53
CA PHE A 135 9.08 8.31 -12.43
C PHE A 135 9.26 6.84 -12.03
N LEU A 136 10.47 6.44 -11.62
CA LEU A 136 10.74 5.08 -11.14
C LEU A 136 9.85 4.75 -9.93
N LEU A 137 9.78 5.66 -8.95
CA LEU A 137 8.94 5.51 -7.76
C LEU A 137 7.45 5.39 -8.14
N PHE A 138 6.97 6.28 -9.01
CA PHE A 138 5.57 6.28 -9.44
C PHE A 138 5.21 4.99 -10.18
N THR A 139 6.08 4.56 -11.11
CA THR A 139 5.86 3.36 -11.93
C THR A 139 5.90 2.09 -11.08
N PHE A 140 6.81 2.01 -10.11
CA PHE A 140 6.86 0.89 -9.17
C PHE A 140 5.57 0.76 -8.37
N LEU A 141 5.10 1.86 -7.75
CA LEU A 141 3.90 1.83 -6.91
C LEU A 141 2.61 1.67 -7.71
N ALA A 142 2.50 2.33 -8.87
CA ALA A 142 1.36 2.15 -9.77
C ALA A 142 1.29 0.71 -10.26
N THR A 143 2.41 0.09 -10.65
CA THR A 143 2.41 -1.30 -11.12
C THR A 143 2.10 -2.30 -10.01
N GLY A 144 2.51 -2.01 -8.76
CA GLY A 144 2.26 -2.90 -7.62
C GLY A 144 0.85 -2.82 -7.03
N LEU A 145 0.21 -1.66 -7.06
CA LEU A 145 -1.06 -1.42 -6.35
C LEU A 145 -2.26 -1.08 -7.25
N SER A 146 -2.03 -0.74 -8.52
CA SER A 146 -3.12 -0.48 -9.48
C SER A 146 -3.71 -1.80 -10.00
N ASP A 147 -5.02 -1.81 -10.22
CA ASP A 147 -5.71 -2.92 -10.89
C ASP A 147 -5.54 -2.90 -12.42
N HIS A 148 -4.95 -1.84 -12.97
CA HIS A 148 -4.80 -1.68 -14.40
C HIS A 148 -3.55 -2.39 -14.92
N HIS A 149 -3.60 -2.74 -16.21
CA HIS A 149 -2.48 -3.37 -16.90
C HIS A 149 -1.19 -2.52 -16.76
N PRO A 150 0.00 -3.13 -16.59
CA PRO A 150 1.27 -2.41 -16.40
C PRO A 150 1.54 -1.33 -17.46
N LEU A 151 1.18 -1.58 -18.72
CA LEU A 151 1.33 -0.57 -19.79
C LEU A 151 0.51 0.70 -19.53
N ARG A 152 -0.71 0.58 -19.01
CA ARG A 152 -1.54 1.73 -18.64
C ARG A 152 -0.94 2.46 -17.45
N ASN A 153 -0.38 1.73 -16.48
CA ASN A 153 0.30 2.33 -15.33
C ASN A 153 1.55 3.11 -15.77
N THR A 154 2.40 2.53 -16.63
CA THR A 154 3.56 3.22 -17.21
C THR A 154 3.14 4.45 -18.02
N ALA A 155 2.10 4.35 -18.85
CA ALA A 155 1.58 5.48 -19.60
C ALA A 155 1.09 6.60 -18.67
N ALA A 156 0.43 6.25 -17.57
CA ALA A 156 -0.02 7.21 -16.58
C ALA A 156 1.15 7.91 -15.87
N THR A 157 2.17 7.17 -15.44
CA THR A 157 3.32 7.73 -14.72
C THR A 157 4.25 8.53 -15.62
N LEU A 158 4.14 8.36 -16.95
CA LEU A 158 4.79 9.22 -17.95
C LEU A 158 4.15 10.62 -18.06
N MET A 159 2.94 10.85 -17.55
CA MET A 159 2.27 12.16 -17.71
C MET A 159 3.07 13.33 -17.07
N PRO A 160 3.57 13.26 -15.83
CA PRO A 160 4.46 14.28 -15.28
C PRO A 160 5.74 14.55 -16.07
N PRO A 161 6.58 13.54 -16.42
CA PRO A 161 7.80 13.79 -17.21
C PRO A 161 7.50 14.36 -18.60
N LEU A 162 6.45 13.88 -19.28
CA LEU A 162 6.06 14.43 -20.59
C LEU A 162 5.72 15.91 -20.49
N LEU A 163 4.89 16.30 -19.52
CA LEU A 163 4.55 17.71 -19.31
C LEU A 163 5.76 18.55 -18.89
N TRP A 164 6.71 17.98 -18.16
CA TRP A 164 7.95 18.70 -17.83
C TRP A 164 8.78 19.02 -19.08
N TYR A 165 9.01 18.04 -19.96
CA TYR A 165 9.73 18.28 -21.22
C TYR A 165 8.99 19.25 -22.14
N VAL A 166 7.66 19.17 -22.23
CA VAL A 166 6.85 20.16 -22.97
C VAL A 166 7.03 21.56 -22.37
N THR A 167 7.06 21.68 -21.04
CA THR A 167 7.30 22.95 -20.37
C THR A 167 8.71 23.48 -20.64
N VAL A 168 9.75 22.63 -20.61
CA VAL A 168 11.12 23.05 -20.96
C VAL A 168 11.19 23.56 -22.40
N LEU A 169 10.61 22.84 -23.37
CA LEU A 169 10.62 23.20 -24.79
C LEU A 169 9.86 24.50 -25.12
N THR A 170 8.80 24.80 -24.37
CA THR A 170 8.06 26.05 -24.54
C THR A 170 8.82 27.23 -23.94
N LEU A 171 9.48 27.03 -22.80
CA LEU A 171 10.19 28.10 -22.09
C LEU A 171 11.58 28.41 -22.64
N VAL A 172 12.28 27.45 -23.27
CA VAL A 172 13.66 27.65 -23.76
C VAL A 172 13.80 28.78 -24.78
N HIS A 173 12.73 29.09 -25.52
CA HIS A 173 12.71 30.19 -26.49
C HIS A 173 12.41 31.56 -25.86
N SER A 174 11.92 31.58 -24.61
CA SER A 174 11.42 32.79 -23.96
C SER A 174 12.50 33.60 -23.23
N VAL A 175 13.56 32.94 -22.74
CA VAL A 175 14.72 33.62 -22.16
C VAL A 175 16.03 33.04 -22.72
N PRO A 176 16.85 33.89 -23.37
CA PRO A 176 18.20 33.52 -23.77
C PRO A 176 18.99 33.03 -22.55
N SER A 177 19.68 31.90 -22.68
CA SER A 177 20.47 31.28 -21.59
C SER A 177 19.63 30.73 -20.42
N PHE A 178 18.31 30.57 -20.59
CA PHE A 178 17.53 29.65 -19.75
C PHE A 178 17.99 28.20 -19.99
N LEU A 179 17.49 27.23 -19.22
CA LEU A 179 17.86 25.80 -19.28
C LEU A 179 18.15 25.34 -20.72
N SER A 180 19.42 25.01 -21.00
CA SER A 180 19.85 24.60 -22.33
C SER A 180 19.76 23.09 -22.45
N LEU A 181 18.99 22.60 -23.42
CA LEU A 181 18.92 21.17 -23.73
C LEU A 181 20.18 20.73 -24.48
N SER A 182 20.77 19.62 -24.07
CA SER A 182 21.91 19.05 -24.81
C SER A 182 21.46 18.52 -26.17
N PRO A 183 22.37 18.46 -27.16
CA PRO A 183 22.14 17.66 -28.36
C PRO A 183 21.69 16.24 -27.96
N PHE A 184 20.70 15.70 -28.65
CA PHE A 184 20.14 14.37 -28.40
C PHE A 184 19.51 14.15 -27.00
N TRP A 185 19.07 15.21 -26.31
CA TRP A 185 18.36 15.09 -25.02
C TRP A 185 17.16 14.13 -25.06
N TRP A 186 16.50 14.00 -26.21
CA TRP A 186 15.36 13.10 -26.40
C TRP A 186 15.79 11.63 -26.37
N VAL A 187 17.00 11.31 -26.86
CA VAL A 187 17.55 9.94 -26.81
C VAL A 187 17.77 9.54 -25.36
N SER A 188 18.42 10.41 -24.56
CA SER A 188 18.66 10.13 -23.15
C SER A 188 17.36 10.05 -22.37
N ALA A 189 16.40 10.95 -22.62
CA ALA A 189 15.08 10.90 -21.99
C ALA A 189 14.35 9.59 -22.27
N VAL A 190 14.19 9.22 -23.56
CA VAL A 190 13.50 8.00 -23.98
C VAL A 190 14.19 6.76 -23.39
N LEU A 191 15.53 6.69 -23.50
CA LEU A 191 16.28 5.56 -22.96
C LEU A 191 16.13 5.44 -21.44
N SER A 192 16.21 6.55 -20.69
CA SER A 192 16.07 6.54 -19.24
C SER A 192 14.69 6.04 -18.79
N PHE A 193 13.60 6.58 -19.35
CA PHE A 193 12.25 6.12 -18.97
C PHE A 193 11.97 4.70 -19.44
N ALA A 194 12.48 4.29 -20.60
CA ALA A 194 12.36 2.92 -21.10
C ALA A 194 13.10 1.94 -20.18
N LEU A 195 14.34 2.23 -19.82
CA LEU A 195 15.14 1.39 -18.91
C LEU A 195 14.49 1.29 -17.53
N CYS A 196 13.98 2.39 -16.97
CA CYS A 196 13.24 2.35 -15.70
C CYS A 196 11.97 1.48 -15.81
N SER A 197 11.21 1.61 -16.90
CA SER A 197 10.00 0.81 -17.14
C SER A 197 10.32 -0.69 -17.26
N ILE A 198 11.37 -1.03 -18.01
CA ILE A 198 11.89 -2.40 -18.13
C ILE A 198 12.36 -2.90 -16.77
N GLY A 199 13.09 -2.09 -16.02
CA GLY A 199 13.60 -2.42 -14.68
C GLY A 199 12.47 -2.75 -13.70
N VAL A 200 11.43 -1.92 -13.61
CA VAL A 200 10.25 -2.19 -12.76
C VAL A 200 9.58 -3.49 -13.16
N ASN A 201 9.34 -3.69 -14.46
CA ASN A 201 8.75 -4.93 -14.96
C ASN A 201 9.61 -6.16 -14.65
N HIS A 202 10.94 -6.03 -14.74
CA HIS A 202 11.87 -7.10 -14.41
C HIS A 202 11.84 -7.44 -12.93
N ILE A 203 11.81 -6.44 -12.04
CA ILE A 203 11.69 -6.64 -10.59
C ILE A 203 10.41 -7.40 -10.26
N PHE A 204 9.26 -6.94 -10.76
CA PHE A 204 7.99 -7.63 -10.49
C PHE A 204 7.97 -9.06 -11.04
N ARG A 205 8.53 -9.31 -12.24
CA ARG A 205 8.65 -10.67 -12.78
C ARG A 205 9.61 -11.55 -11.98
N ALA A 206 10.76 -11.02 -11.57
CA ALA A 206 11.74 -11.75 -10.78
C ALA A 206 11.16 -12.17 -9.42
N VAL A 207 10.43 -11.25 -8.77
CA VAL A 207 9.74 -11.54 -7.51
C VAL A 207 8.57 -12.49 -7.73
N SER A 208 7.82 -12.40 -8.83
CA SER A 208 6.64 -13.25 -9.06
C SER A 208 6.98 -14.70 -9.42
N ARG A 209 8.10 -14.94 -10.10
CA ARG A 209 8.47 -16.28 -10.60
C ARG A 209 8.40 -17.39 -9.54
N PRO A 210 8.96 -17.23 -8.32
CA PRO A 210 8.84 -18.24 -7.27
C PRO A 210 7.39 -18.47 -6.83
N PHE A 211 6.61 -17.41 -6.63
CA PHE A 211 5.19 -17.52 -6.22
C PHE A 211 4.33 -18.18 -7.30
N GLU A 212 4.56 -17.84 -8.57
CA GLU A 212 3.84 -18.44 -9.70
C GLU A 212 4.19 -19.93 -9.85
N ARG A 213 5.47 -20.30 -9.65
CA ARG A 213 5.93 -21.70 -9.73
C ARG A 213 5.39 -22.55 -8.58
N ASP A 214 5.46 -22.04 -7.36
CA ASP A 214 5.22 -22.84 -6.15
C ASP A 214 3.75 -22.79 -5.70
N LEU A 215 3.06 -21.67 -5.94
CA LEU A 215 1.72 -21.40 -5.44
C LEU A 215 0.70 -21.06 -6.54
N GLY A 216 1.13 -20.85 -7.79
CA GLY A 216 0.22 -20.46 -8.88
C GLY A 216 -0.37 -19.05 -8.74
N ILE A 217 0.21 -18.20 -7.88
CA ILE A 217 -0.23 -16.81 -7.65
C ILE A 217 0.84 -15.81 -8.09
N SER A 218 0.41 -14.66 -8.61
CA SER A 218 1.34 -13.61 -9.02
C SER A 218 1.72 -12.69 -7.84
N GLY A 219 2.99 -12.27 -7.77
CA GLY A 219 3.49 -11.39 -6.72
C GLY A 219 2.76 -10.04 -6.64
N PRO A 220 2.55 -9.32 -7.75
CA PRO A 220 1.75 -8.10 -7.78
C PRO A 220 0.30 -8.31 -7.31
N GLU A 221 -0.33 -9.44 -7.63
CA GLU A 221 -1.69 -9.74 -7.16
C GLU A 221 -1.72 -9.95 -5.64
N LEU A 222 -0.71 -10.62 -5.07
CA LEU A 222 -0.54 -10.74 -3.62
C LEU A 222 -0.33 -9.37 -2.95
N LEU A 223 0.56 -8.54 -3.48
CA LEU A 223 0.80 -7.19 -2.95
C LEU A 223 -0.44 -6.31 -3.03
N ARG A 224 -1.16 -6.35 -4.16
CA ARG A 224 -2.36 -5.57 -4.40
C ARG A 224 -3.51 -6.03 -3.50
N SER A 225 -3.75 -7.33 -3.39
CA SER A 225 -4.81 -7.89 -2.53
C SER A 225 -4.54 -7.59 -1.05
N PHE A 226 -3.29 -7.68 -0.60
CA PHE A 226 -2.89 -7.20 0.72
C PHE A 226 -3.15 -5.69 0.88
N GLY A 227 -2.91 -4.91 -0.18
CA GLY A 227 -3.25 -3.48 -0.21
C GLY A 227 -4.75 -3.20 -0.04
N TYR A 228 -5.64 -4.06 -0.55
CA TYR A 228 -7.09 -3.93 -0.35
C TYR A 228 -7.45 -4.15 1.13
N ASP A 229 -6.94 -5.22 1.73
CA ASP A 229 -7.18 -5.50 3.15
C ASP A 229 -6.59 -4.38 4.04
N TYR A 230 -5.28 -4.17 3.95
CA TYR A 230 -4.56 -3.31 4.87
C TYR A 230 -4.87 -1.83 4.71
N LEU A 231 -5.06 -1.37 3.45
CA LEU A 231 -5.27 0.05 3.18
C LEU A 231 -6.75 0.38 3.03
N VAL A 232 -7.54 -0.43 2.33
CA VAL A 232 -8.97 -0.13 2.09
C VAL A 232 -9.87 -0.70 3.19
N GLY A 233 -9.43 -1.74 3.90
CA GLY A 233 -10.27 -2.50 4.84
C GLY A 233 -11.20 -3.46 4.12
N ASP A 234 -10.83 -3.92 2.92
CA ASP A 234 -11.57 -4.93 2.15
C ASP A 234 -10.74 -6.23 2.11
N PRO A 235 -11.05 -7.24 2.94
CA PRO A 235 -10.30 -8.49 2.98
C PRO A 235 -10.59 -9.39 1.77
N CYS A 236 -11.69 -9.16 1.05
CA CYS A 236 -12.21 -10.10 0.04
C CYS A 236 -11.21 -10.47 -1.06
N PRO A 237 -10.45 -9.53 -1.67
CA PRO A 237 -9.46 -9.87 -2.68
C PRO A 237 -8.33 -10.75 -2.16
N PHE A 238 -7.95 -10.59 -0.88
CA PHE A 238 -6.90 -11.41 -0.27
C PHE A 238 -7.43 -12.78 0.11
N GLU A 239 -8.61 -12.87 0.72
CA GLU A 239 -9.26 -14.14 1.03
C GLU A 239 -9.44 -14.98 -0.24
N GLN A 240 -9.98 -14.41 -1.32
CA GLN A 240 -10.13 -15.10 -2.60
C GLN A 240 -8.80 -15.62 -3.17
N LEU A 241 -7.72 -14.85 -3.01
CA LEU A 241 -6.39 -15.27 -3.45
C LEU A 241 -5.87 -16.44 -2.61
N MET A 242 -6.04 -16.38 -1.29
CA MET A 242 -5.64 -17.45 -0.38
C MET A 242 -6.46 -18.72 -0.60
N SER A 243 -7.77 -18.61 -0.87
CA SER A 243 -8.63 -19.74 -1.16
C SER A 243 -8.21 -20.51 -2.42
N LYS A 244 -7.59 -19.85 -3.43
CA LYS A 244 -7.06 -20.53 -4.62
C LYS A 244 -5.90 -21.48 -4.32
N ILE A 245 -5.15 -21.20 -3.26
CA ILE A 245 -3.96 -21.98 -2.86
C ILE A 245 -4.21 -22.83 -1.61
N ALA A 246 -5.44 -22.80 -1.11
CA ALA A 246 -5.86 -23.55 0.06
C ALA A 246 -6.04 -25.03 -0.24
N THR A 247 -6.04 -25.83 0.83
CA THR A 247 -6.42 -27.24 0.80
C THR A 247 -7.65 -27.45 1.68
N VAL A 248 -8.58 -28.28 1.22
CA VAL A 248 -9.68 -28.76 2.07
C VAL A 248 -9.10 -29.74 3.10
N GLN A 249 -9.44 -29.53 4.37
CA GLN A 249 -8.99 -30.36 5.48
C GLN A 249 -10.13 -30.55 6.47
N ASP A 250 -10.28 -31.78 6.97
CA ASP A 250 -11.16 -32.06 8.11
C ASP A 250 -10.50 -31.56 9.40
N VAL A 251 -11.17 -30.64 10.08
CA VAL A 251 -10.69 -30.02 11.33
C VAL A 251 -11.66 -30.38 12.46
N PRO A 252 -11.17 -30.94 13.58
CA PRO A 252 -12.04 -31.31 14.69
C PRO A 252 -12.65 -30.07 15.35
N ILE A 253 -13.89 -30.22 15.81
CA ILE A 253 -14.61 -29.24 16.63
C ILE A 253 -15.19 -30.01 17.81
N GLU A 254 -14.97 -29.53 19.02
CA GLU A 254 -15.56 -30.12 20.22
C GLU A 254 -16.46 -29.11 20.92
N VAL A 255 -17.56 -29.59 21.49
CA VAL A 255 -18.49 -28.76 22.27
C VAL A 255 -18.66 -29.32 23.67
N VAL A 256 -18.74 -28.42 24.65
CA VAL A 256 -19.06 -28.73 26.03
C VAL A 256 -20.39 -28.07 26.34
N VAL A 257 -21.45 -28.87 26.43
CA VAL A 257 -22.80 -28.39 26.70
C VAL A 257 -23.12 -28.52 28.18
N ILE A 258 -23.45 -27.40 28.82
CA ILE A 258 -23.87 -27.33 30.22
C ILE A 258 -25.38 -27.14 30.26
N LYS A 259 -26.08 -28.08 30.90
CA LYS A 259 -27.54 -28.02 31.10
C LYS A 259 -27.88 -27.88 32.58
N ARG A 260 -28.97 -27.15 32.86
CA ARG A 260 -29.65 -27.12 34.15
C ARG A 260 -30.96 -27.90 34.01
N GLY A 261 -30.94 -29.19 34.32
CA GLY A 261 -32.07 -30.09 34.02
C GLY A 261 -32.27 -30.19 32.49
N PRO A 262 -33.48 -29.95 31.96
CA PRO A 262 -33.73 -30.01 30.51
C PRO A 262 -33.25 -28.76 29.76
N THR A 263 -32.97 -27.65 30.46
CA THR A 263 -32.65 -26.36 29.84
C THR A 263 -31.15 -26.21 29.59
N LEU A 264 -30.78 -25.74 28.39
CA LEU A 264 -29.42 -25.33 28.08
C LEU A 264 -29.04 -24.11 28.93
N ALA A 265 -27.85 -24.14 29.55
CA ALA A 265 -27.37 -23.10 30.46
C ALA A 265 -26.11 -22.39 29.95
N ALA A 266 -25.20 -23.11 29.28
CA ALA A 266 -24.02 -22.54 28.64
C ALA A 266 -23.42 -23.52 27.62
N VAL A 267 -22.60 -22.99 26.69
CA VAL A 267 -21.86 -23.79 25.72
C VAL A 267 -20.39 -23.37 25.70
N GLY A 268 -19.49 -24.32 25.90
CA GLY A 268 -18.07 -24.19 25.57
C GLY A 268 -17.80 -24.77 24.18
N VAL A 269 -16.93 -24.16 23.40
CA VAL A 269 -16.47 -24.69 22.10
C VAL A 269 -14.96 -24.75 22.09
N VAL A 270 -14.36 -25.89 21.73
CA VAL A 270 -12.93 -26.01 21.44
C VAL A 270 -12.74 -25.94 19.93
N LEU A 271 -12.07 -24.89 19.46
CA LEU A 271 -11.78 -24.71 18.04
C LEU A 271 -10.35 -25.17 17.74
N TYR A 272 -10.21 -26.08 16.77
CA TYR A 272 -8.91 -26.46 16.19
C TYR A 272 -8.61 -25.70 14.90
N VAL A 273 -9.31 -24.58 14.71
CA VAL A 273 -9.04 -23.57 13.69
C VAL A 273 -8.22 -22.46 14.34
N HIS A 274 -7.03 -22.21 13.83
CA HIS A 274 -6.15 -21.19 14.40
C HIS A 274 -6.70 -19.79 14.06
N PRO A 275 -6.87 -18.87 15.04
CA PRO A 275 -7.28 -17.50 14.77
C PRO A 275 -6.10 -16.75 14.13
N GLY A 276 -6.30 -16.25 12.90
CA GLY A 276 -5.26 -15.50 12.17
C GLY A 276 -4.79 -14.24 12.93
N PRO A 277 -3.56 -13.77 12.68
CA PRO A 277 -3.04 -12.55 13.31
C PRO A 277 -3.60 -11.27 12.68
N PHE A 278 -4.37 -11.37 11.60
CA PHE A 278 -4.76 -10.25 10.75
C PHE A 278 -6.23 -9.90 10.98
N ARG A 279 -6.48 -8.96 11.90
CA ARG A 279 -7.75 -8.26 12.15
C ARG A 279 -9.02 -9.08 11.83
N ASP A 280 -9.54 -8.94 10.62
CA ASP A 280 -10.79 -9.49 10.09
C ASP A 280 -10.57 -10.49 8.94
N LEU A 281 -9.33 -10.86 8.65
CA LEU A 281 -8.97 -11.78 7.57
C LEU A 281 -9.19 -13.24 7.98
N GLY A 282 -9.95 -14.00 7.20
CA GLY A 282 -10.11 -15.44 7.38
C GLY A 282 -10.63 -15.80 8.77
N SER A 283 -9.97 -16.73 9.46
CA SER A 283 -10.37 -17.19 10.81
C SER A 283 -10.10 -16.21 11.96
N SER A 284 -9.54 -15.02 11.72
CA SER A 284 -9.11 -14.10 12.79
C SER A 284 -10.25 -13.71 13.73
N ALA A 285 -11.46 -13.50 13.20
CA ALA A 285 -12.65 -13.13 14.00
C ALA A 285 -13.47 -14.34 14.50
N LEU A 286 -13.10 -15.58 14.12
CA LEU A 286 -13.93 -16.78 14.33
C LEU A 286 -14.33 -17.00 15.80
N PRO A 287 -13.43 -16.90 16.81
CA PRO A 287 -13.82 -17.11 18.21
C PRO A 287 -14.94 -16.16 18.66
N SER A 288 -14.87 -14.90 18.24
CA SER A 288 -15.88 -13.90 18.59
C SER A 288 -17.20 -14.11 17.84
N ALA A 289 -17.12 -14.62 16.60
CA ALA A 289 -18.29 -14.98 15.81
C ALA A 289 -19.04 -16.15 16.45
N VAL A 290 -18.33 -17.21 16.88
CA VAL A 290 -18.92 -18.38 17.58
C VAL A 290 -19.65 -17.97 18.85
N ILE A 291 -19.03 -17.14 19.70
CA ILE A 291 -19.65 -16.69 20.95
C ILE A 291 -20.97 -15.96 20.67
N ARG A 292 -20.95 -15.05 19.69
CA ARG A 292 -22.11 -14.24 19.33
C ARG A 292 -23.22 -15.07 18.72
N ASP A 293 -22.87 -15.98 17.82
CA ASP A 293 -23.82 -16.88 17.18
C ASP A 293 -24.55 -17.75 18.21
N ILE A 294 -23.83 -18.36 19.16
CA ILE A 294 -24.46 -19.17 20.22
C ILE A 294 -25.36 -18.32 21.11
N GLN A 295 -24.92 -17.11 21.49
CA GLN A 295 -25.73 -16.19 22.30
C GLN A 295 -27.02 -15.80 21.58
N ASN A 296 -26.97 -15.52 20.28
CA ASN A 296 -28.12 -15.13 19.49
C ASN A 296 -29.08 -16.29 19.22
N THR A 297 -28.53 -17.47 18.90
CA THR A 297 -29.30 -18.65 18.48
C THR A 297 -29.92 -19.38 19.66
N PHE A 298 -29.17 -19.51 20.78
CA PHE A 298 -29.60 -20.32 21.94
C PHE A 298 -29.91 -19.50 23.19
N GLY A 299 -29.60 -18.20 23.22
CA GLY A 299 -29.89 -17.33 24.37
C GLY A 299 -29.05 -17.63 25.62
N VAL A 300 -27.92 -18.34 25.46
CA VAL A 300 -27.05 -18.75 26.57
C VAL A 300 -25.63 -18.18 26.43
N PRO A 301 -24.91 -17.97 27.55
CA PRO A 301 -23.51 -17.60 27.49
C PRO A 301 -22.66 -18.68 26.81
N ALA A 302 -21.64 -18.22 26.08
CA ALA A 302 -20.69 -19.07 25.38
C ALA A 302 -19.23 -18.67 25.68
N PHE A 303 -18.33 -19.64 25.64
CA PHE A 303 -16.89 -19.41 25.70
C PHE A 303 -16.17 -20.30 24.67
N VAL A 304 -15.08 -19.77 24.10
CA VAL A 304 -14.30 -20.48 23.10
C VAL A 304 -12.91 -20.75 23.64
N MET A 305 -12.46 -21.99 23.48
CA MET A 305 -11.15 -22.48 23.83
C MET A 305 -10.35 -22.77 22.56
N HIS A 306 -9.04 -22.59 22.65
CA HIS A 306 -8.13 -22.88 21.56
C HIS A 306 -7.66 -24.34 21.67
N GLY A 307 -7.99 -25.15 20.67
CA GLY A 307 -7.51 -26.53 20.53
C GLY A 307 -6.04 -26.59 20.12
N THR A 308 -5.51 -27.80 19.95
CA THR A 308 -4.14 -27.98 19.43
C THR A 308 -4.13 -27.82 17.92
N CYS A 309 -3.85 -26.61 17.43
CA CYS A 309 -3.80 -26.32 16.00
C CYS A 309 -2.56 -25.53 15.58
N THR A 310 -2.25 -25.57 14.30
CA THR A 310 -1.15 -24.84 13.66
C THR A 310 -1.67 -23.83 12.65
N HIS A 311 -0.81 -22.96 12.10
CA HIS A 311 -1.19 -22.00 11.05
C HIS A 311 -1.68 -22.66 9.75
N HIS A 312 -1.44 -23.95 9.55
CA HIS A 312 -2.01 -24.70 8.42
C HIS A 312 -3.54 -24.81 8.51
N GLN A 313 -4.12 -24.63 9.69
CA GLN A 313 -5.56 -24.73 9.96
C GLN A 313 -6.21 -23.34 10.08
N ASN A 314 -5.67 -22.34 9.39
CA ASN A 314 -6.34 -21.05 9.25
C ASN A 314 -7.44 -21.17 8.18
N LEU A 315 -8.63 -20.63 8.45
CA LEU A 315 -9.61 -20.45 7.38
C LEU A 315 -9.10 -19.37 6.44
N THR A 316 -9.23 -19.63 5.14
CA THR A 316 -8.81 -18.66 4.11
C THR A 316 -9.82 -17.56 3.89
N THR A 317 -11.09 -17.81 4.21
CA THR A 317 -12.17 -16.84 4.11
C THR A 317 -13.09 -16.88 5.32
N SER A 318 -13.58 -15.70 5.70
CA SER A 318 -14.64 -15.56 6.69
C SER A 318 -15.99 -16.14 6.23
N GLN A 319 -16.16 -16.43 4.93
CA GLN A 319 -17.37 -17.09 4.40
C GLN A 319 -17.54 -18.52 4.91
N ASP A 320 -16.45 -19.19 5.31
CA ASP A 320 -16.52 -20.55 5.86
C ASP A 320 -17.05 -20.58 7.30
N PHE A 321 -17.31 -19.42 7.91
CA PHE A 321 -17.84 -19.37 9.29
C PHE A 321 -19.18 -20.08 9.40
N ASP A 322 -20.05 -19.96 8.40
CA ASP A 322 -21.37 -20.60 8.42
C ASP A 322 -21.27 -22.13 8.48
N VAL A 323 -20.25 -22.71 7.82
CA VAL A 323 -19.96 -24.14 7.89
C VAL A 323 -19.55 -24.55 9.30
N VAL A 324 -18.70 -23.74 9.95
CA VAL A 324 -18.28 -23.96 11.33
C VAL A 324 -19.46 -23.84 12.30
N MET A 325 -20.30 -22.81 12.14
CA MET A 325 -21.48 -22.62 13.01
C MET A 325 -22.48 -23.76 12.86
N ALA A 326 -22.76 -24.19 11.63
CA ALA A 326 -23.66 -25.30 11.37
C ALA A 326 -23.20 -26.60 12.05
N GLU A 327 -21.90 -26.90 12.02
CA GLU A 327 -21.35 -28.07 12.70
C GLU A 327 -21.43 -27.93 14.23
N ILE A 328 -21.17 -26.75 14.78
CA ILE A 328 -21.36 -26.47 16.21
C ILE A 328 -22.83 -26.70 16.62
N HIS A 329 -23.80 -26.20 15.84
CA HIS A 329 -25.22 -26.38 16.12
C HIS A 329 -25.61 -27.86 16.11
N ARG A 330 -25.11 -28.61 15.13
CA ARG A 330 -25.32 -30.06 15.03
C ARG A 330 -24.77 -30.77 16.27
N LEU A 331 -23.54 -30.48 16.67
CA LEU A 331 -22.90 -31.07 17.85
C LEU A 331 -23.64 -30.73 19.15
N ILE A 332 -24.15 -29.50 19.31
CA ILE A 332 -24.97 -29.11 20.48
C ILE A 332 -26.26 -29.94 20.55
N GLY A 333 -26.88 -30.26 19.41
CA GLY A 333 -28.10 -31.07 19.35
C GLY A 333 -27.88 -32.56 19.63
N GLU A 334 -26.72 -33.09 19.26
CA GLU A 334 -26.41 -34.53 19.35
C GLU A 334 -25.63 -34.93 20.61
N VAL A 335 -24.98 -33.97 21.28
CA VAL A 335 -24.10 -34.29 22.41
C VAL A 335 -24.85 -34.98 23.55
N LYS A 336 -24.32 -36.12 23.97
CA LYS A 336 -24.86 -36.86 25.11
C LYS A 336 -24.50 -36.15 26.42
N CYS A 337 -25.51 -35.73 27.17
CA CYS A 337 -25.34 -35.13 28.48
C CYS A 337 -25.32 -36.21 29.58
N TYR A 338 -24.51 -35.98 30.61
CA TYR A 338 -24.41 -36.84 31.78
C TYR A 338 -24.66 -36.02 33.06
N GLU A 339 -25.34 -36.59 34.04
CA GLU A 339 -25.64 -35.90 35.31
C GLU A 339 -24.42 -35.73 36.21
N ARG A 340 -23.39 -36.57 36.01
CA ARG A 340 -22.16 -36.57 36.80
C ARG A 340 -20.97 -36.63 35.86
N VAL A 341 -19.98 -35.78 36.13
CA VAL A 341 -18.67 -35.78 35.48
C VAL A 341 -17.64 -36.03 36.57
N SER A 342 -16.81 -37.05 36.41
CA SER A 342 -15.61 -37.25 37.23
C SER A 342 -14.44 -36.53 36.58
N GLY A 343 -13.61 -35.86 37.39
CA GLY A 343 -12.38 -35.22 36.90
C GLY A 343 -11.31 -36.25 36.51
N PRO A 344 -10.17 -35.80 35.95
CA PRO A 344 -9.05 -36.68 35.68
C PRO A 344 -8.64 -37.39 36.98
N HIS A 345 -8.70 -38.71 36.97
CA HIS A 345 -8.06 -39.52 37.99
C HIS A 345 -6.56 -39.45 37.73
N TRP A 346 -5.88 -38.57 38.47
CA TRP A 346 -4.45 -38.65 38.61
C TRP A 346 -4.17 -39.89 39.46
N THR A 347 -3.88 -41.01 38.80
CA THR A 347 -3.23 -42.12 39.50
C THR A 347 -1.85 -41.65 39.89
N GLU A 348 -1.62 -41.54 41.21
CA GLU A 348 -0.32 -41.19 41.81
C GLU A 348 0.81 -42.13 41.37
#